data_AF-A0A9N8P9G6-F1
#
_entry.id   AF-A0A9N8P9G6-F1
#
_cell.length_a   1.000
_cell.length_b   1.000
_cell.length_c   1.000
_cell.angle_alpha   90.00
_cell.angle_beta   90.00
_cell.angle_gamma   90.00
#
_symmetry.space_group_name_H-M   'P 1'
#
loop_
_entity.id
_entity.type
_entity.pdbx_description
1 polymer ?
#
loop_
_entity_poly.entity_id
_entity_poly.type
_entity_poly.pdbx_seq_one_letter_code
_entity_poly.pdbx_strand_id
1 'polypeptide(L)'
;MHPRQWLCSRACHDSSTLLSVLSRSTLAPARHSRLLSTQAKQPPSLPTHTLGLSCARLTPLSRPSLHASTQSAISLALRRPFTQSALLAKSQEAARSYRDEIKTHPDREDEDAMDDQSFKPTDKARSAAQLNLSAKLSKDGTGKTGGQNEILRLLKIARPELKVLSWAFLFLLISSSISMSLPFSIGKILDAATKPAEDGGADLLFGMTMPVFYIALGTVLGIGAAANYGRIIILRIVGERIVTKLRSQLFRRTFVQNAEFFDANRTGDLISRLGSDTIIVGKSITQNVSDGLRSLVSAVAGFGLMGYVSLKLTGILALMFPPVAIGAFFYGRTIRTLSRRIQKNLGTLTKIAEERLGNVRTSQAFAGEQQEVHRYNTQVRKIFDLGKKEALISAVFFSSSGFMGNMTFLALCTSEVAWSRLGLSVLVT
;
A
#
# COMPACT_ATOMS: atom_id res chain seq x y z
N MET A 1 3.40 -6.31 -11.09
CA MET A 1 4.14 -5.10 -10.68
C MET A 1 3.54 -4.54 -9.39
N HIS A 2 4.40 -4.08 -8.49
CA HIS A 2 4.18 -3.55 -7.13
C HIS A 2 2.87 -2.81 -6.81
N PRO A 3 2.29 -3.01 -5.61
CA PRO A 3 1.46 -2.03 -4.92
C PRO A 3 2.30 -1.33 -3.83
N ARG A 4 3.18 -0.39 -4.23
CA ARG A 4 3.87 0.50 -3.28
C ARG A 4 3.91 1.97 -3.72
N GLN A 5 3.33 2.35 -4.86
CA GLN A 5 3.51 3.69 -5.42
C GLN A 5 2.37 4.69 -5.15
N TRP A 6 1.24 4.28 -4.57
CA TRP A 6 0.12 5.21 -4.33
C TRP A 6 0.23 6.09 -3.09
N LEU A 7 1.28 5.98 -2.27
CA LEU A 7 1.48 6.85 -1.10
C LEU A 7 2.50 7.99 -1.30
N CYS A 8 3.21 8.07 -2.43
CA CYS A 8 4.32 9.03 -2.56
C CYS A 8 4.02 10.27 -3.42
N SER A 9 2.94 10.28 -4.22
CA SER A 9 2.75 11.35 -5.22
C SER A 9 1.92 12.56 -4.74
N ARG A 10 1.37 12.54 -3.52
CA ARG A 10 0.58 13.67 -2.98
C ARG A 10 1.26 14.47 -1.86
N ALA A 11 2.47 14.07 -1.45
CA ALA A 11 3.20 14.71 -0.35
C ALA A 11 4.40 15.58 -0.80
N CYS A 12 4.72 15.62 -2.10
CA CYS A 12 5.88 16.37 -2.62
C CYS A 12 5.55 17.72 -3.28
N HIS A 13 4.28 18.13 -3.35
CA HIS A 13 3.92 19.34 -4.11
C HIS A 13 3.59 20.60 -3.28
N ASP A 14 3.61 20.53 -1.94
CA ASP A 14 3.23 21.67 -1.07
C ASP A 14 4.29 22.11 -0.03
N SER A 15 5.50 21.55 -0.08
CA SER A 15 6.51 21.78 0.97
C SER A 15 7.60 22.81 0.62
N SER A 16 7.54 23.46 -0.54
CA SER A 16 8.64 24.31 -1.07
C SER A 16 8.38 25.81 -1.04
N THR A 17 7.27 26.30 -0.46
CA THR A 17 6.88 27.72 -0.59
C THR A 17 6.69 28.49 0.73
N LEU A 18 7.04 27.93 1.89
CA LEU A 18 6.81 28.59 3.20
C LEU A 18 8.02 28.51 4.15
N LEU A 19 9.23 28.73 3.64
CA LEU A 19 10.45 28.87 4.47
C LEU A 19 11.34 30.05 4.03
N SER A 20 10.71 31.17 3.70
CA SER A 20 11.37 32.47 3.71
C SER A 20 10.50 33.42 4.53
N VAL A 21 11.17 34.29 5.31
CA VAL A 21 10.63 35.27 6.25
C VAL A 21 10.62 34.79 7.72
N LEU A 22 11.30 35.60 8.54
CA LEU A 22 11.46 35.59 10.01
C LEU A 22 12.55 34.68 10.61
N SER A 23 13.77 35.23 10.73
CA SER A 23 14.16 35.89 12.00
C SER A 23 15.60 36.41 11.95
N ARG A 24 15.74 37.73 11.81
CA ARG A 24 16.88 38.52 12.32
C ARG A 24 16.46 39.00 13.70
N SER A 25 17.22 38.66 14.75
CA SER A 25 17.61 39.55 15.86
C SER A 25 18.24 38.76 17.03
N THR A 26 19.44 39.21 17.41
CA THR A 26 20.01 39.36 18.79
C THR A 26 20.07 38.13 19.72
N LEU A 27 21.09 37.83 20.53
CA LEU A 27 22.41 38.39 20.85
C LEU A 27 23.18 37.29 21.64
N ALA A 28 24.50 37.29 21.53
CA ALA A 28 25.59 36.69 22.34
C ALA A 28 25.34 35.75 23.55
N PRO A 29 26.36 34.90 23.84
CA PRO A 29 26.99 34.96 25.17
C PRO A 29 28.53 35.10 25.12
N ALA A 30 29.09 35.42 26.29
CA ALA A 30 30.42 35.94 26.54
C ALA A 30 31.54 34.88 26.80
N ARG A 31 32.78 35.33 26.50
CA ARG A 31 34.10 35.07 27.13
C ARG A 31 34.45 33.68 27.68
N HIS A 32 35.53 33.09 27.17
CA HIS A 32 36.85 33.11 27.87
C HIS A 32 38.02 32.70 26.95
N SER A 33 39.12 33.44 27.13
CA SER A 33 40.50 33.29 26.65
C SER A 33 41.14 31.90 26.85
N ARG A 34 42.08 31.47 25.99
CA ARG A 34 43.56 31.56 26.18
C ARG A 34 44.32 30.62 25.21
N LEU A 35 45.48 31.12 24.75
CA LEU A 35 46.49 30.50 23.88
C LEU A 35 47.24 29.32 24.54
N LEU A 36 47.74 28.37 23.73
CA LEU A 36 49.17 27.99 23.56
C LEU A 36 49.38 26.53 23.10
N SER A 37 50.17 26.40 22.03
CA SER A 37 51.14 25.36 21.67
C SER A 37 51.10 23.98 22.34
N THR A 38 51.18 22.91 21.53
CA THR A 38 52.33 21.97 21.54
C THR A 38 52.22 20.96 20.39
N GLN A 39 53.38 20.64 19.81
CA GLN A 39 53.61 19.65 18.75
C GLN A 39 53.24 18.22 19.16
N ALA A 40 52.80 17.41 18.19
CA ALA A 40 53.20 16.00 18.13
C ALA A 40 53.24 15.49 16.66
N LYS A 41 54.40 14.92 16.36
CA LYS A 41 54.98 14.35 15.14
C LYS A 41 54.26 13.07 14.65
N GLN A 42 53.96 12.93 13.35
CA GLN A 42 54.55 11.90 12.46
C GLN A 42 53.99 11.91 11.01
N PRO A 43 54.82 11.62 9.97
CA PRO A 43 54.50 11.61 8.53
C PRO A 43 54.50 10.15 7.95
N PRO A 44 54.64 9.85 6.63
CA PRO A 44 54.33 10.58 5.37
C PRO A 44 53.49 9.76 4.34
N SER A 45 52.88 10.43 3.34
CA SER A 45 52.87 9.98 1.92
C SER A 45 52.31 11.08 0.99
N LEU A 46 53.15 11.58 0.08
CA LEU A 46 52.87 12.48 -1.06
C LEU A 46 52.55 11.64 -2.33
N PRO A 47 52.23 12.23 -3.51
CA PRO A 47 51.31 13.33 -3.81
C PRO A 47 50.37 13.03 -5.00
N THR A 48 49.21 13.67 -5.06
CA THR A 48 48.38 13.78 -6.28
C THR A 48 48.69 15.10 -6.99
N HIS A 49 49.10 15.01 -8.26
CA HIS A 49 49.29 16.17 -9.13
C HIS A 49 47.97 16.77 -9.61
N THR A 50 48.03 18.09 -9.66
CA THR A 50 47.13 19.14 -10.13
C THR A 50 46.78 19.09 -11.61
N LEU A 51 45.62 19.68 -11.94
CA LEU A 51 45.27 20.58 -13.08
C LEU A 51 43.79 20.28 -13.46
N GLY A 52 42.85 21.21 -13.54
CA GLY A 52 42.92 22.65 -13.75
C GLY A 52 42.13 23.02 -15.01
N LEU A 53 40.90 23.54 -14.79
CA LEU A 53 40.15 24.50 -15.63
C LEU A 53 39.37 24.07 -16.90
N SER A 54 38.07 24.43 -16.83
CA SER A 54 37.26 25.21 -17.80
C SER A 54 36.27 24.53 -18.75
N CYS A 55 34.99 24.72 -18.39
CA CYS A 55 33.81 25.12 -19.18
C CYS A 55 33.92 25.18 -20.72
N ALA A 56 33.04 24.43 -21.40
CA ALA A 56 32.28 24.94 -22.55
C ALA A 56 30.96 24.17 -22.76
N ARG A 57 29.95 24.97 -23.10
CA ARG A 57 28.52 24.74 -23.36
C ARG A 57 28.32 24.09 -24.73
N LEU A 58 27.29 23.26 -24.94
CA LEU A 58 26.55 23.15 -26.23
C LEU A 58 25.26 22.29 -26.10
N THR A 59 24.18 22.83 -26.66
CA THR A 59 22.79 22.36 -26.78
C THR A 59 22.55 21.49 -28.04
N PRO A 60 21.36 20.84 -28.19
CA PRO A 60 21.16 19.71 -29.10
C PRO A 60 20.51 20.07 -30.47
N LEU A 61 20.72 19.23 -31.48
CA LEU A 61 20.07 19.23 -32.81
C LEU A 61 19.67 17.77 -33.11
N SER A 62 18.38 17.40 -33.20
CA SER A 62 17.37 17.61 -34.27
C SER A 62 17.32 16.46 -35.29
N ARG A 63 16.12 15.90 -35.45
CA ARG A 63 15.70 14.91 -36.46
C ARG A 63 15.81 15.46 -37.90
N PRO A 64 15.68 14.59 -38.91
CA PRO A 64 14.68 14.89 -39.94
C PRO A 64 13.78 13.72 -40.38
N SER A 65 12.62 14.15 -40.87
CA SER A 65 11.60 13.53 -41.74
C SER A 65 12.13 13.32 -43.20
N LEU A 66 11.51 12.71 -44.21
CA LEU A 66 10.12 12.65 -44.71
C LEU A 66 10.05 11.64 -45.92
N HIS A 67 8.83 11.41 -46.39
CA HIS A 67 8.23 10.49 -47.40
C HIS A 67 8.78 10.28 -48.84
N ALA A 68 8.48 9.05 -49.35
CA ALA A 68 7.88 8.64 -50.66
C ALA A 68 8.64 8.93 -51.99
N SER A 69 8.54 8.22 -53.13
CA SER A 69 7.58 7.28 -53.73
C SER A 69 8.20 6.55 -54.96
N THR A 70 7.77 5.30 -55.22
CA THR A 70 7.47 4.63 -56.52
C THR A 70 8.50 4.40 -57.67
N GLN A 71 8.41 3.17 -58.21
CA GLN A 71 8.71 2.64 -59.57
C GLN A 71 10.10 1.99 -59.85
N SER A 72 10.13 0.65 -59.97
CA SER A 72 10.29 -0.08 -61.26
C SER A 72 10.67 -1.55 -61.06
N ALA A 73 10.02 -2.42 -61.85
CA ALA A 73 10.33 -3.84 -62.06
C ALA A 73 11.72 -4.00 -62.74
N ILE A 74 12.46 -5.10 -62.60
CA ILE A 74 12.33 -6.34 -63.39
C ILE A 74 13.18 -7.46 -62.72
N SER A 75 12.63 -8.67 -62.79
CA SER A 75 13.07 -10.02 -62.38
C SER A 75 14.52 -10.47 -62.64
N LEU A 76 15.09 -11.34 -61.78
CA LEU A 76 15.19 -12.82 -61.97
C LEU A 76 16.04 -13.51 -60.86
N ALA A 77 15.61 -14.72 -60.48
CA ALA A 77 16.39 -15.86 -59.91
C ALA A 77 16.26 -16.23 -58.40
N LEU A 78 15.75 -17.45 -58.21
CA LEU A 78 15.90 -18.43 -57.11
C LEU A 78 14.96 -18.34 -55.88
N ARG A 79 13.73 -18.84 -56.09
CA ARG A 79 12.86 -19.43 -55.06
C ARG A 79 13.38 -20.83 -54.66
N ARG A 80 13.52 -21.09 -53.36
CA ARG A 80 13.32 -22.41 -52.74
C ARG A 80 12.39 -22.24 -51.53
N PRO A 81 11.21 -22.89 -51.49
CA PRO A 81 10.38 -22.90 -50.28
C PRO A 81 10.90 -23.95 -49.30
N PHE A 82 11.28 -23.52 -48.10
CA PHE A 82 11.69 -24.40 -47.00
C PHE A 82 10.42 -24.96 -46.32
N THR A 83 10.21 -26.26 -46.41
CA THR A 83 9.02 -26.98 -45.95
C THR A 83 9.06 -27.22 -44.43
N GLN A 84 8.45 -26.32 -43.66
CA GLN A 84 8.35 -26.43 -42.20
C GLN A 84 7.29 -27.45 -41.72
N SER A 85 6.44 -27.95 -42.62
CA SER A 85 5.37 -28.92 -42.32
C SER A 85 5.88 -30.35 -42.07
N ALA A 86 7.02 -30.73 -42.65
CA ALA A 86 7.55 -32.09 -42.52
C ALA A 86 8.18 -32.36 -41.14
N LEU A 87 8.74 -31.33 -40.48
CA LEU A 87 9.37 -31.46 -39.16
C LEU A 87 8.34 -31.57 -38.02
N LEU A 88 7.18 -30.92 -38.17
CA LEU A 88 6.08 -31.06 -37.22
C LEU A 88 5.37 -32.42 -37.34
N ALA A 89 5.24 -32.96 -38.56
CA ALA A 89 4.68 -34.30 -38.75
C ALA A 89 5.56 -35.38 -38.10
N LYS A 90 6.88 -35.29 -38.29
CA LYS A 90 7.85 -36.27 -37.75
C LYS A 90 7.98 -36.22 -36.22
N SER A 91 7.80 -35.06 -35.59
CA SER A 91 7.80 -34.95 -34.11
C SER A 91 6.50 -35.47 -33.48
N GLN A 92 5.38 -35.39 -34.21
CA GLN A 92 4.07 -35.87 -33.77
C GLN A 92 3.92 -37.39 -33.91
N GLU A 93 4.58 -38.00 -34.89
CA GLU A 93 4.71 -39.45 -35.06
C GLU A 93 5.57 -40.11 -33.96
N ALA A 94 6.71 -39.50 -33.62
CA ALA A 94 7.57 -40.00 -32.54
C ALA A 94 6.87 -39.99 -31.16
N ALA A 95 6.04 -38.97 -30.90
CA ALA A 95 5.26 -38.88 -29.67
C ALA A 95 4.09 -39.88 -29.59
N ARG A 96 3.58 -40.36 -30.73
CA ARG A 96 2.56 -41.43 -30.78
C ARG A 96 3.21 -42.80 -30.60
N SER A 97 4.35 -43.05 -31.24
CA SER A 97 5.12 -44.30 -31.08
C SER A 97 5.48 -44.57 -29.61
N TYR A 98 5.94 -43.54 -28.88
CA TYR A 98 6.30 -43.68 -27.47
C TYR A 98 5.09 -43.89 -26.54
N ARG A 99 3.89 -43.42 -26.95
CA ARG A 99 2.65 -43.59 -26.18
C ARG A 99 2.03 -44.97 -26.39
N ASP A 100 2.23 -45.57 -27.57
CA ASP A 100 1.71 -46.89 -27.89
C ASP A 100 2.60 -48.03 -27.32
N GLU A 101 3.91 -47.82 -27.19
CA GLU A 101 4.82 -48.76 -26.47
C GLU A 101 4.47 -48.91 -24.98
N ILE A 102 3.96 -47.86 -24.34
CA ILE A 102 3.54 -47.89 -22.93
C ILE A 102 2.21 -48.67 -22.74
N LYS A 103 1.43 -48.88 -23.80
CA LYS A 103 0.14 -49.60 -23.73
C LYS A 103 0.26 -51.10 -23.99
N THR A 104 1.36 -51.58 -24.57
CA THR A 104 1.55 -52.99 -24.98
C THR A 104 2.15 -53.88 -23.90
N HIS A 105 2.51 -53.35 -22.73
CA HIS A 105 2.89 -54.14 -21.57
C HIS A 105 1.84 -54.01 -20.46
N PRO A 106 0.77 -54.83 -20.49
CA PRO A 106 -0.04 -55.03 -19.31
C PRO A 106 0.79 -55.83 -18.29
N ASP A 107 0.66 -55.45 -17.04
CA ASP A 107 1.28 -56.05 -15.86
C ASP A 107 1.20 -57.59 -15.92
N ARG A 108 2.36 -58.26 -16.00
CA ARG A 108 2.49 -59.66 -15.59
C ARG A 108 2.86 -59.66 -14.12
N GLU A 109 1.94 -60.16 -13.30
CA GLU A 109 2.22 -60.69 -11.98
C GLU A 109 3.07 -61.95 -12.17
N ASP A 110 4.40 -61.82 -12.07
CA ASP A 110 5.28 -62.95 -11.88
C ASP A 110 6.06 -62.73 -10.58
N GLU A 111 5.90 -63.68 -9.66
CA GLU A 111 6.60 -63.75 -8.39
C GLU A 111 8.10 -63.97 -8.62
N ASP A 112 8.93 -62.97 -8.31
CA ASP A 112 10.35 -63.18 -8.10
C ASP A 112 10.76 -62.55 -6.76
N ALA A 113 11.07 -63.43 -5.81
CA ALA A 113 11.62 -63.09 -4.51
C ALA A 113 13.03 -62.51 -4.68
N MET A 114 13.16 -61.19 -4.52
CA MET A 114 14.44 -60.56 -4.17
C MET A 114 14.26 -59.64 -2.96
N ASP A 115 15.09 -59.90 -1.96
CA ASP A 115 15.17 -59.25 -0.65
C ASP A 115 15.64 -57.81 -0.80
N ASP A 116 14.70 -56.88 -0.98
CA ASP A 116 14.97 -55.44 -0.90
C ASP A 116 14.40 -54.91 0.41
N GLN A 117 15.29 -54.84 1.41
CA GLN A 117 15.00 -54.34 2.75
C GLN A 117 14.80 -52.81 2.68
N SER A 118 13.68 -52.41 2.07
CA SER A 118 13.19 -51.05 2.02
C SER A 118 13.03 -50.54 3.45
N PHE A 119 13.81 -49.52 3.81
CA PHE A 119 13.75 -48.83 5.08
C PHE A 119 12.35 -48.23 5.29
N LYS A 120 11.45 -49.02 5.88
CA LYS A 120 10.11 -48.57 6.25
C LYS A 120 10.31 -47.50 7.34
N PRO A 121 9.94 -46.23 7.09
CA PRO A 121 10.06 -45.21 8.12
C PRO A 121 9.25 -45.67 9.33
N THR A 122 9.92 -45.77 10.48
CA THR A 122 9.36 -46.26 11.74
C THR A 122 8.02 -45.59 12.01
N ASP A 123 7.05 -46.28 12.59
CA ASP A 123 5.71 -45.72 12.87
C ASP A 123 5.77 -44.43 13.71
N LYS A 124 6.86 -44.25 14.47
CA LYS A 124 7.20 -43.01 15.18
C LYS A 124 7.55 -41.83 14.25
N ALA A 125 8.22 -42.08 13.14
CA ALA A 125 8.52 -41.07 12.11
C ALA A 125 7.26 -40.70 11.30
N ARG A 126 6.39 -41.68 11.01
CA ARG A 126 5.09 -41.43 10.35
C ARG A 126 4.15 -40.62 11.24
N SER A 127 4.07 -40.94 12.53
CA SER A 127 3.27 -40.19 13.50
C SER A 127 3.83 -38.79 13.75
N ALA A 128 5.16 -38.60 13.80
CA ALA A 128 5.78 -37.27 13.87
C ALA A 128 5.51 -36.42 12.61
N ALA A 129 5.53 -37.03 11.42
CA ALA A 129 5.17 -36.36 10.18
C ALA A 129 3.68 -36.00 10.12
N GLN A 130 2.79 -36.88 10.60
CA GLN A 130 1.35 -36.61 10.70
C GLN A 130 1.01 -35.53 11.74
N LEU A 131 1.72 -35.47 12.87
CA LEU A 131 1.55 -34.41 13.87
C LEU A 131 2.00 -33.04 13.33
N ASN A 132 3.11 -32.98 12.60
CA ASN A 132 3.55 -31.75 11.93
C ASN A 132 2.60 -31.32 10.81
N LEU A 133 2.09 -32.27 10.01
CA LEU A 133 1.16 -31.99 8.92
C LEU A 133 -0.21 -31.52 9.45
N SER A 134 -0.73 -32.15 10.49
CA SER A 134 -2.00 -31.77 11.15
C SER A 134 -1.89 -30.45 11.91
N ALA A 135 -0.73 -30.12 12.50
CA ALA A 135 -0.47 -28.79 13.04
C ALA A 135 -0.41 -27.71 11.95
N LYS A 136 0.13 -28.04 10.77
CA LYS A 136 0.19 -27.13 9.61
C LYS A 136 -1.19 -26.93 8.97
N LEU A 137 -1.99 -27.99 8.87
CA LEU A 137 -3.36 -27.97 8.33
C LEU A 137 -4.38 -27.34 9.30
N SER A 138 -4.25 -27.56 10.61
CA SER A 138 -5.12 -26.91 11.60
C SER A 138 -4.87 -25.41 11.71
N LYS A 139 -3.64 -24.98 11.44
CA LYS A 139 -3.26 -23.55 11.38
C LYS A 139 -3.78 -22.84 10.12
N ASP A 140 -3.92 -23.54 9.00
CA ASP A 140 -4.43 -22.97 7.74
C ASP A 140 -5.96 -23.13 7.56
N GLY A 141 -6.64 -23.92 8.41
CA GLY A 141 -8.03 -24.34 8.20
C GLY A 141 -9.14 -23.53 8.89
N THR A 142 -8.88 -22.76 9.96
CA THR A 142 -9.96 -22.13 10.76
C THR A 142 -9.85 -20.61 10.83
N GLY A 143 -10.37 -19.94 9.81
CA GLY A 143 -10.47 -18.48 9.72
C GLY A 143 -11.64 -17.84 10.48
N LYS A 144 -12.02 -18.31 11.67
CA LYS A 144 -13.05 -17.63 12.50
C LYS A 144 -12.68 -17.63 13.98
N THR A 145 -12.85 -16.46 14.61
CA THR A 145 -12.77 -16.13 16.05
C THR A 145 -11.40 -15.91 16.71
N GLY A 146 -10.29 -15.90 15.97
CA GLY A 146 -8.95 -15.51 16.50
C GLY A 146 -8.71 -14.00 16.61
N GLY A 147 -9.39 -13.18 15.80
CA GLY A 147 -9.03 -11.78 15.61
C GLY A 147 -9.09 -10.91 16.87
N GLN A 148 -10.13 -11.05 17.70
CA GLN A 148 -10.26 -10.20 18.90
C GLN A 148 -9.22 -10.55 19.97
N ASN A 149 -8.96 -11.85 20.18
CA ASN A 149 -7.96 -12.30 21.15
C ASN A 149 -6.52 -11.99 20.69
N GLU A 150 -6.25 -12.05 19.39
CA GLU A 150 -4.98 -11.64 18.80
C GLU A 150 -4.76 -10.13 18.94
N ILE A 151 -5.80 -9.32 18.67
CA ILE A 151 -5.76 -7.86 18.88
C ILE A 151 -5.52 -7.55 20.36
N LEU A 152 -6.20 -8.24 21.29
CA LEU A 152 -5.97 -8.06 22.73
C LEU A 152 -4.55 -8.44 23.14
N ARG A 153 -3.98 -9.48 22.53
CA ARG A 153 -2.60 -9.91 22.77
C ARG A 153 -1.59 -8.88 22.25
N LEU A 154 -1.83 -8.28 21.09
CA LEU A 154 -1.05 -7.17 20.54
C LEU A 154 -1.17 -5.91 21.40
N LEU A 155 -2.37 -5.60 21.88
CA LEU A 155 -2.61 -4.49 22.80
C LEU A 155 -1.92 -4.70 24.15
N LYS A 156 -1.85 -5.95 24.63
CA LYS A 156 -1.10 -6.31 25.84
C LYS A 156 0.40 -6.06 25.70
N ILE A 157 0.96 -6.22 24.50
CA ILE A 157 2.36 -5.88 24.19
C ILE A 157 2.57 -4.35 24.19
N ALA A 158 1.55 -3.58 23.81
CA ALA A 158 1.59 -2.11 23.81
C ALA A 158 1.33 -1.47 25.19
N ARG A 159 0.92 -2.25 26.20
CA ARG A 159 0.66 -1.77 27.58
C ARG A 159 1.67 -0.78 28.16
N PRO A 160 3.01 -1.00 28.07
CA PRO A 160 3.97 -0.07 28.66
C PRO A 160 3.95 1.33 28.04
N GLU A 161 3.48 1.48 26.79
CA GLU A 161 3.41 2.77 26.10
C GLU A 161 2.00 3.41 26.18
N LEU A 162 1.04 2.81 26.90
CA LEU A 162 -0.35 3.32 26.98
C LEU A 162 -0.43 4.73 27.54
N LYS A 163 0.45 5.10 28.48
CA LYS A 163 0.49 6.45 29.04
C LYS A 163 0.78 7.48 27.96
N VAL A 164 1.76 7.20 27.10
CA VAL A 164 2.16 8.08 25.99
C VAL A 164 1.11 8.06 24.89
N LEU A 165 0.48 6.90 24.64
CA LEU A 165 -0.63 6.77 23.69
C LEU A 165 -1.87 7.57 24.13
N SER A 166 -2.13 7.68 25.43
CA SER A 166 -3.21 8.52 25.97
C SER A 166 -3.02 10.00 25.63
N TRP A 167 -1.78 10.51 25.69
CA TRP A 167 -1.48 11.88 25.25
C TRP A 167 -1.70 12.06 23.74
N ALA A 168 -1.32 11.08 22.93
CA ALA A 168 -1.61 11.11 21.49
C ALA A 168 -3.11 11.11 21.20
N PHE A 169 -3.89 10.35 21.97
CA PHE A 169 -5.35 10.33 21.86
C PHE A 169 -5.97 11.68 22.24
N LEU A 170 -5.48 12.32 23.30
CA LEU A 170 -5.92 13.67 23.68
C LEU A 170 -5.65 14.68 22.56
N PHE A 171 -4.44 14.71 22.00
CA PHE A 171 -4.12 15.59 20.87
C PHE A 171 -4.94 15.27 19.62
N LEU A 172 -5.30 14.01 19.40
CA LEU A 172 -6.20 13.59 18.34
C LEU A 172 -7.59 14.21 18.53
N LEU A 173 -8.17 14.14 19.74
CA LEU A 173 -9.49 14.72 20.00
C LEU A 173 -9.49 16.24 19.80
N ILE A 174 -8.46 16.94 20.29
CA ILE A 174 -8.30 18.39 20.11
C ILE A 174 -8.22 18.73 18.62
N SER A 175 -7.31 18.08 17.88
CA SER A 175 -7.12 18.31 16.45
C SER A 175 -8.37 17.99 15.62
N SER A 176 -9.05 16.89 15.92
CA SER A 176 -10.27 16.49 15.22
C SER A 176 -11.43 17.46 15.50
N SER A 177 -11.57 17.95 16.72
CA SER A 177 -12.62 18.91 17.09
C SER A 177 -12.43 20.25 16.35
N ILE A 178 -11.19 20.76 16.32
CA ILE A 178 -10.84 21.98 15.59
C ILE A 178 -11.05 21.81 14.07
N SER A 179 -10.75 20.62 13.54
CA SER A 179 -10.97 20.34 12.11
C SER A 179 -12.46 20.28 11.76
N MET A 180 -13.31 19.84 12.69
CA MET A 180 -14.77 19.80 12.51
C MET A 180 -15.47 21.15 12.75
N SER A 181 -14.82 22.11 13.41
CA SER A 181 -15.37 23.47 13.52
C SER A 181 -15.21 24.28 12.23
N LEU A 182 -14.26 23.92 11.35
CA LEU A 182 -13.98 24.63 10.09
C LEU A 182 -15.20 24.80 9.19
N PRO A 183 -15.96 23.74 8.82
CA PRO A 183 -17.15 23.88 7.97
C PRO A 183 -18.21 24.81 8.57
N PHE A 184 -18.41 24.74 9.89
CA PHE A 184 -19.37 25.58 10.60
C PHE A 184 -18.96 27.06 10.60
N SER A 185 -17.67 27.34 10.86
CA SER A 185 -17.13 28.70 10.79
C SER A 185 -17.26 29.29 9.39
N ILE A 186 -16.98 28.51 8.33
CA ILE A 186 -17.14 28.95 6.95
C ILE A 186 -18.60 29.28 6.63
N GLY A 187 -19.55 28.44 7.06
CA GLY A 187 -20.99 28.70 6.90
C GLY A 187 -21.41 30.04 7.51
N LYS A 188 -20.97 30.30 8.75
CA LYS A 188 -21.27 31.58 9.45
C LYS A 188 -20.63 32.80 8.80
N ILE A 189 -19.41 32.67 8.27
CA ILE A 189 -18.74 33.75 7.52
C ILE A 189 -19.53 34.06 6.23
N LEU A 190 -20.01 33.02 5.54
CA LEU A 190 -20.81 33.17 4.32
C LEU A 190 -22.16 33.84 4.62
N ASP A 191 -22.83 33.44 5.70
CA ASP A 191 -24.08 34.06 6.14
C ASP A 191 -23.91 35.55 6.45
N ALA A 192 -22.81 35.94 7.09
CA ALA A 192 -22.52 37.35 7.39
C ALA A 192 -22.20 38.16 6.13
N ALA A 193 -21.46 37.59 5.18
CA ALA A 193 -21.12 38.27 3.93
C ALA A 193 -22.33 38.50 2.99
N THR A 194 -23.43 37.74 3.18
CA THR A 194 -24.59 37.76 2.27
C THR A 194 -25.75 38.61 2.80
N LYS A 195 -25.74 39.00 4.08
CA LYS A 195 -26.77 39.89 4.63
C LYS A 195 -26.57 41.32 4.12
N PRO A 196 -27.59 41.96 3.52
CA PRO A 196 -27.49 43.36 3.11
C PRO A 196 -27.29 44.24 4.36
N ALA A 197 -26.40 45.23 4.23
CA ALA A 197 -25.98 46.15 5.29
C ALA A 197 -27.09 47.15 5.69
N GLU A 198 -28.25 46.65 6.10
CA GLU A 198 -29.32 47.43 6.72
C GLU A 198 -29.34 47.13 8.23
N ASP A 199 -28.32 47.64 8.91
CA ASP A 199 -28.40 48.23 10.24
C ASP A 199 -26.99 48.57 10.71
N GLY A 200 -26.74 49.83 11.06
CA GLY A 200 -25.44 50.38 11.48
C GLY A 200 -24.88 49.84 12.82
N GLY A 201 -25.20 48.61 13.20
CA GLY A 201 -24.46 47.87 14.21
C GLY A 201 -23.28 47.19 13.54
N ALA A 202 -22.05 47.53 13.92
CA ALA A 202 -20.85 46.83 13.46
C ALA A 202 -21.12 45.31 13.41
N ASP A 203 -20.90 44.67 12.26
CA ASP A 203 -21.16 43.23 12.04
C ASP A 203 -20.50 42.37 13.13
N LEU A 204 -21.25 42.08 14.19
CA LEU A 204 -20.81 41.32 15.35
C LEU A 204 -20.99 39.83 15.02
N LEU A 205 -20.05 39.25 14.29
CA LEU A 205 -20.01 37.81 14.06
C LEU A 205 -19.65 37.12 15.38
N PHE A 206 -20.61 36.42 16.01
CA PHE A 206 -20.53 35.89 17.39
C PHE A 206 -20.33 36.96 18.49
N GLY A 207 -20.77 38.21 18.29
CA GLY A 207 -20.54 39.25 19.30
C GLY A 207 -19.13 39.85 19.30
N MET A 208 -18.31 39.58 18.27
CA MET A 208 -16.96 40.12 18.11
C MET A 208 -16.79 40.88 16.79
N THR A 209 -15.93 41.89 16.80
CA THR A 209 -15.52 42.61 15.58
C THR A 209 -14.83 41.66 14.61
N MET A 210 -15.12 41.75 13.31
CA MET A 210 -14.50 40.93 12.25
C MET A 210 -12.98 40.64 12.38
N PRO A 211 -12.08 41.62 12.64
CA PRO A 211 -10.65 41.34 12.80
C PRO A 211 -10.35 40.46 14.02
N VAL A 212 -11.09 40.61 15.12
CA VAL A 212 -10.91 39.78 16.33
C VAL A 212 -11.33 38.34 16.06
N PHE A 213 -12.42 38.15 15.31
CA PHE A 213 -12.88 36.83 14.90
C PHE A 213 -11.85 36.10 14.02
N TYR A 214 -11.24 36.78 13.04
CA TYR A 214 -10.21 36.15 12.20
C TYR A 214 -8.94 35.81 12.97
N ILE A 215 -8.51 36.66 13.91
CA ILE A 215 -7.37 36.37 14.79
C ILE A 215 -7.70 35.19 15.72
N ALA A 216 -8.88 35.17 16.32
CA ALA A 216 -9.34 34.06 17.16
C ALA A 216 -9.39 32.74 16.36
N LEU A 217 -9.94 32.75 15.14
CA LEU A 217 -9.96 31.60 14.26
C LEU A 217 -8.54 31.14 13.90
N GLY A 218 -7.66 32.07 13.55
CA GLY A 218 -6.25 31.79 13.24
C GLY A 218 -5.51 31.14 14.42
N THR A 219 -5.71 31.65 15.64
CA THR A 219 -5.10 31.06 16.85
C THR A 219 -5.62 29.65 17.14
N VAL A 220 -6.93 29.42 17.01
CA VAL A 220 -7.53 28.08 17.18
C VAL A 220 -6.99 27.09 16.15
N LEU A 221 -6.88 27.50 14.88
CA LEU A 221 -6.29 26.68 13.82
C LEU A 221 -4.80 26.41 14.07
N GLY A 222 -4.05 27.40 14.56
CA GLY A 222 -2.66 27.25 14.98
C GLY A 222 -2.49 26.21 16.09
N ILE A 223 -3.36 26.24 17.12
CA ILE A 223 -3.40 25.23 18.19
C ILE A 223 -3.72 23.85 17.61
N GLY A 224 -4.66 23.76 16.66
CA GLY A 224 -5.02 22.51 15.99
C GLY A 224 -3.85 21.92 15.19
N ALA A 225 -3.09 22.76 14.48
CA ALA A 225 -1.89 22.35 13.76
C ALA A 225 -0.80 21.85 14.71
N ALA A 226 -0.54 22.57 15.82
CA ALA A 226 0.41 22.18 16.84
C ALA A 226 0.03 20.84 17.52
N ALA A 227 -1.26 20.65 17.83
CA ALA A 227 -1.78 19.41 18.38
C ALA A 227 -1.61 18.23 17.39
N ASN A 228 -1.91 18.44 16.11
CA ASN A 228 -1.72 17.40 15.09
C ASN A 228 -0.23 17.05 14.91
N TYR A 229 0.66 18.04 14.93
CA TYR A 229 2.10 17.82 14.89
C TYR A 229 2.59 17.00 16.09
N GLY A 230 2.18 17.38 17.32
CA GLY A 230 2.49 16.64 18.54
C GLY A 230 2.00 15.19 18.48
N ARG A 231 0.76 14.98 18.03
CA ARG A 231 0.19 13.63 17.81
C ARG A 231 1.06 12.81 16.85
N ILE A 232 1.46 13.36 15.71
CA ILE A 232 2.26 12.64 14.70
C ILE A 232 3.61 12.21 15.28
N ILE A 233 4.30 13.10 15.99
CA ILE A 233 5.59 12.80 16.60
C ILE A 233 5.45 11.70 17.66
N ILE A 234 4.49 11.86 18.57
CA ILE A 234 4.28 10.91 19.66
C ILE A 234 3.99 9.52 19.09
N LEU A 235 3.06 9.41 18.12
CA LEU A 235 2.72 8.13 17.50
C LEU A 235 3.92 7.50 16.76
N ARG A 236 4.75 8.33 16.11
CA ARG A 236 5.94 7.83 15.40
C ARG A 236 7.00 7.32 16.35
N ILE A 237 7.27 8.03 17.45
CA ILE A 237 8.23 7.62 18.48
C ILE A 237 7.75 6.34 19.18
N VAL A 238 6.46 6.28 19.56
CA VAL A 238 5.88 5.08 20.16
C VAL A 238 5.93 3.89 19.20
N GLY A 239 5.64 4.12 17.92
CA GLY A 239 5.76 3.10 16.88
C GLY A 239 7.17 2.51 16.81
N GLU A 240 8.20 3.36 16.80
CA GLU A 240 9.59 2.90 16.77
C GLU A 240 9.97 2.13 18.04
N ARG A 241 9.56 2.61 19.22
CA ARG A 241 9.78 1.91 20.51
C ARG A 241 9.17 0.51 20.51
N ILE A 242 7.97 0.36 19.96
CA ILE A 242 7.31 -0.94 19.83
C ILE A 242 8.10 -1.84 18.88
N VAL A 243 8.54 -1.33 17.73
CA VAL A 243 9.35 -2.09 16.76
C VAL A 243 10.67 -2.55 17.38
N THR A 244 11.37 -1.68 18.11
CA THR A 244 12.62 -2.04 18.81
C THR A 244 12.40 -3.17 19.83
N LYS A 245 11.33 -3.07 20.64
CA LYS A 245 10.97 -4.12 21.62
C LYS A 245 10.63 -5.44 20.93
N LEU A 246 9.84 -5.40 19.86
CA LEU A 246 9.47 -6.59 19.08
C LEU A 246 10.70 -7.25 18.47
N ARG A 247 11.63 -6.48 17.88
CA ARG A 247 12.88 -7.02 17.32
C ARG A 247 13.74 -7.69 18.37
N SER A 248 13.96 -7.04 19.51
CA SER A 248 14.74 -7.60 20.61
C SER A 248 14.14 -8.90 21.16
N GLN A 249 12.81 -8.90 21.40
CA GLN A 249 12.12 -10.09 21.90
C GLN A 249 12.11 -11.23 20.88
N LEU A 250 11.82 -10.93 19.61
CA LEU A 250 11.78 -11.94 18.55
C LEU A 250 13.17 -12.54 18.35
N PHE A 251 14.22 -11.72 18.29
CA PHE A 251 15.59 -12.20 18.17
C PHE A 251 15.98 -13.13 19.33
N ARG A 252 15.72 -12.71 20.57
CA ARG A 252 15.98 -13.53 21.77
C ARG A 252 15.24 -14.87 21.73
N ARG A 253 13.98 -14.89 21.29
CA ARG A 253 13.17 -16.11 21.24
C ARG A 253 13.56 -17.04 20.11
N THR A 254 13.97 -16.49 18.97
CA THR A 254 14.46 -17.26 17.82
C THR A 254 15.81 -17.92 18.15
N PHE A 255 16.71 -17.23 18.83
CA PHE A 255 18.05 -17.74 19.12
C PHE A 255 18.07 -18.94 20.09
N VAL A 256 17.06 -19.07 20.94
CA VAL A 256 16.95 -20.17 21.93
C VAL A 256 16.23 -21.41 21.35
N GLN A 257 15.86 -21.40 20.06
CA GLN A 257 15.19 -22.55 19.44
C GLN A 257 16.16 -23.70 19.11
N ASN A 258 15.61 -24.92 19.04
CA ASN A 258 16.36 -26.14 18.71
C ASN A 258 16.79 -26.18 17.23
N ALA A 259 17.77 -27.02 16.89
CA ALA A 259 18.23 -27.21 15.51
C ALA A 259 17.10 -27.60 14.54
N GLU A 260 16.17 -28.47 14.97
CA GLU A 260 14.98 -28.86 14.18
C GLU A 260 14.15 -27.66 13.70
N PHE A 261 14.07 -26.59 14.51
CA PHE A 261 13.37 -25.36 14.11
C PHE A 261 14.08 -24.64 12.97
N PHE A 262 15.42 -24.61 12.98
CA PHE A 262 16.22 -23.98 11.94
C PHE A 262 16.28 -24.81 10.66
N ASP A 263 16.20 -26.15 10.76
CA ASP A 263 16.08 -27.04 9.60
C ASP A 263 14.71 -26.87 8.92
N ALA A 264 13.65 -26.63 9.69
CA ALA A 264 12.30 -26.44 9.16
C ALA A 264 12.03 -25.02 8.60
N ASN A 265 12.77 -24.00 9.02
CA ASN A 265 12.53 -22.60 8.66
C ASN A 265 13.74 -21.96 7.97
N ARG A 266 13.59 -21.55 6.71
CA ARG A 266 14.65 -20.88 5.96
C ARG A 266 15.07 -19.57 6.65
N THR A 267 16.38 -19.35 6.81
CA THR A 267 16.95 -18.15 7.46
C THR A 267 16.41 -16.84 6.86
N GLY A 268 16.15 -16.81 5.55
CA GLY A 268 15.55 -15.66 4.87
C GLY A 268 14.14 -15.30 5.37
N ASP A 269 13.30 -16.29 5.73
CA ASP A 269 11.97 -16.04 6.30
C ASP A 269 12.08 -15.46 7.72
N LEU A 270 13.01 -15.97 8.53
CA LEU A 270 13.28 -15.44 9.87
C LEU A 270 13.75 -13.98 9.82
N ILE A 271 14.63 -13.63 8.87
CA ILE A 271 15.08 -12.26 8.65
C ILE A 271 13.92 -11.37 8.19
N SER A 272 13.07 -11.85 7.28
CA SER A 272 11.88 -11.11 6.83
C SER A 272 10.93 -10.80 7.99
N ARG A 273 10.67 -11.78 8.85
CA ARG A 273 9.83 -11.62 10.06
C ARG A 273 10.45 -10.61 11.04
N LEU A 274 11.76 -10.69 11.27
CA LEU A 274 12.46 -9.76 12.15
C LEU A 274 12.48 -8.33 11.59
N GLY A 275 12.63 -8.17 10.28
CA GLY A 275 12.74 -6.88 9.60
C GLY A 275 11.39 -6.26 9.25
N SER A 276 10.69 -6.87 8.30
CA SER A 276 9.47 -6.33 7.69
C SER A 276 8.26 -6.48 8.60
N ASP A 277 8.03 -7.67 9.16
CA ASP A 277 6.78 -7.94 9.90
C ASP A 277 6.71 -7.14 11.19
N THR A 278 7.84 -6.96 11.89
CA THR A 278 7.90 -6.11 13.10
C THR A 278 7.49 -4.66 12.80
N ILE A 279 7.91 -4.10 11.65
CA ILE A 279 7.51 -2.75 11.21
C ILE A 279 6.02 -2.69 10.91
N ILE A 280 5.49 -3.68 10.18
CA ILE A 280 4.07 -3.74 9.81
C ILE A 280 3.20 -3.79 11.07
N VAL A 281 3.58 -4.62 12.04
CA VAL A 281 2.87 -4.75 13.33
C VAL A 281 2.94 -3.44 14.12
N GLY A 282 4.14 -2.83 14.25
CA GLY A 282 4.32 -1.56 14.95
C GLY A 282 3.49 -0.42 14.34
N LYS A 283 3.50 -0.29 13.02
CA LYS A 283 2.67 0.71 12.30
C LYS A 283 1.18 0.45 12.47
N SER A 284 0.76 -0.83 12.45
CA SER A 284 -0.64 -1.20 12.57
C SER A 284 -1.22 -0.84 13.93
N ILE A 285 -0.48 -1.08 15.01
CA ILE A 285 -0.93 -0.80 16.39
C ILE A 285 -0.95 0.70 16.68
N THR A 286 -0.13 1.50 15.99
CA THR A 286 0.01 2.93 16.26
C THR A 286 -0.72 3.79 15.24
N GLN A 287 -0.16 3.92 14.03
CA GLN A 287 -0.66 4.83 13.00
C GLN A 287 -2.04 4.39 12.48
N ASN A 288 -2.20 3.12 12.10
CA ASN A 288 -3.48 2.67 11.52
C ASN A 288 -4.63 2.73 12.53
N VAL A 289 -4.38 2.35 13.79
CA VAL A 289 -5.37 2.48 14.87
C VAL A 289 -5.71 3.95 15.12
N SER A 290 -4.71 4.84 15.19
CA SER A 290 -4.96 6.27 15.37
C SER A 290 -5.75 6.88 14.21
N ASP A 291 -5.42 6.52 12.99
CA ASP A 291 -6.12 7.04 11.80
C ASP A 291 -7.55 6.50 11.75
N GLY A 292 -7.76 5.22 12.06
CA GLY A 292 -9.10 4.66 12.20
C GLY A 292 -9.92 5.33 13.30
N LEU A 293 -9.33 5.60 14.46
CA LEU A 293 -10.00 6.28 15.57
C LEU A 293 -10.35 7.72 15.22
N ARG A 294 -9.46 8.44 14.54
CA ARG A 294 -9.75 9.76 13.98
C ARG A 294 -10.92 9.68 13.01
N SER A 295 -10.90 8.75 12.06
CA SER A 295 -11.99 8.59 11.09
C SER A 295 -13.33 8.29 11.79
N LEU A 296 -13.33 7.51 12.86
CA LEU A 296 -14.53 7.25 13.66
C LEU A 296 -15.02 8.51 14.38
N VAL A 297 -14.13 9.23 15.07
CA VAL A 297 -14.48 10.49 15.74
C VAL A 297 -15.02 11.52 14.75
N SER A 298 -14.35 11.69 13.61
CA SER A 298 -14.77 12.60 12.54
C SER A 298 -16.09 12.15 11.89
N ALA A 299 -16.33 10.85 11.74
CA ALA A 299 -17.60 10.35 11.21
C ALA A 299 -18.75 10.66 12.18
N VAL A 300 -18.59 10.33 13.47
CA VAL A 300 -19.63 10.61 14.50
C VAL A 300 -19.88 12.10 14.63
N ALA A 301 -18.83 12.91 14.71
CA ALA A 301 -18.95 14.37 14.77
C ALA A 301 -19.58 14.95 13.50
N GLY A 302 -19.19 14.45 12.31
CA GLY A 302 -19.72 14.89 11.02
C GLY A 302 -21.21 14.57 10.86
N PHE A 303 -21.63 13.33 11.17
CA PHE A 303 -23.05 12.96 11.13
C PHE A 303 -23.87 13.73 12.18
N GLY A 304 -23.32 13.94 13.38
CA GLY A 304 -23.96 14.76 14.41
C GLY A 304 -24.15 16.21 13.96
N LEU A 305 -23.12 16.83 13.37
CA LEU A 305 -23.20 18.20 12.88
C LEU A 305 -24.14 18.33 11.67
N MET A 306 -24.15 17.36 10.76
CA MET A 306 -25.11 17.32 9.65
C MET A 306 -26.56 17.29 10.15
N GLY A 307 -26.85 16.42 11.12
CA GLY A 307 -28.17 16.34 11.75
C GLY A 307 -28.55 17.63 12.51
N TYR A 308 -27.59 18.27 13.18
CA TYR A 308 -27.79 19.54 13.88
C TYR A 308 -28.11 20.71 12.92
N VAL A 309 -27.45 20.77 11.76
CA VAL A 309 -27.65 21.85 10.79
C VAL A 309 -28.99 21.71 10.05
N SER A 310 -29.28 20.54 9.50
CA SER A 310 -30.55 20.30 8.81
C SER A 310 -30.84 18.80 8.70
N LEU A 311 -31.86 18.34 9.43
CA LEU A 311 -32.35 16.96 9.32
C LEU A 311 -32.95 16.65 7.95
N LYS A 312 -33.53 17.65 7.27
CA LYS A 312 -34.15 17.49 5.95
C LYS A 312 -33.12 17.17 4.86
N LEU A 313 -32.04 17.97 4.77
CA LEU A 313 -30.95 17.74 3.81
C LEU A 313 -30.21 16.43 4.11
N THR A 314 -29.96 16.17 5.40
CA THR A 314 -29.33 14.94 5.84
C THR A 314 -30.16 13.71 5.47
N GLY A 315 -31.50 13.78 5.56
CA GLY A 315 -32.40 12.69 5.16
C GLY A 315 -32.30 12.33 3.67
N ILE A 316 -32.20 13.33 2.79
CA ILE A 316 -32.01 13.10 1.35
C ILE A 316 -30.67 12.40 1.09
N LEU A 317 -29.60 12.88 1.73
CA LEU A 317 -28.28 12.26 1.62
C LEU A 317 -28.26 10.82 2.17
N ALA A 318 -28.94 10.59 3.30
CA ALA A 318 -29.09 9.28 3.90
C ALA A 318 -29.85 8.30 3.01
N LEU A 319 -30.80 8.76 2.19
CA LEU A 319 -31.50 7.92 1.21
C LEU A 319 -30.61 7.54 0.02
N MET A 320 -29.69 8.41 -0.39
CA MET A 320 -28.74 8.16 -1.49
C MET A 320 -27.55 7.29 -1.08
N PHE A 321 -27.26 7.16 0.21
CA PHE A 321 -26.13 6.40 0.72
C PHE A 321 -26.24 4.86 0.55
N PRO A 322 -27.37 4.18 0.84
CA PRO A 322 -27.49 2.73 0.74
C PRO A 322 -27.18 2.15 -0.65
N PRO A 323 -27.66 2.73 -1.78
CA PRO A 323 -27.29 2.25 -3.12
C PRO A 323 -25.77 2.24 -3.35
N VAL A 324 -25.08 3.31 -2.92
CA VAL A 324 -23.61 3.44 -3.00
C VAL A 324 -22.95 2.35 -2.14
N ALA A 325 -23.42 2.17 -0.91
CA ALA A 325 -22.88 1.21 0.04
C ALA A 325 -23.03 -0.24 -0.46
N ILE A 326 -24.17 -0.58 -1.07
CA ILE A 326 -24.42 -1.90 -1.66
C ILE A 326 -23.45 -2.13 -2.84
N GLY A 327 -23.30 -1.17 -3.74
CA GLY A 327 -22.35 -1.24 -4.85
C GLY A 327 -20.91 -1.45 -4.36
N ALA A 328 -20.50 -0.69 -3.34
CA ALA A 328 -19.19 -0.81 -2.71
C ALA A 328 -18.98 -2.18 -2.04
N PHE A 329 -20.01 -2.76 -1.43
CA PHE A 329 -19.94 -4.10 -0.81
C PHE A 329 -19.68 -5.19 -1.86
N PHE A 330 -20.44 -5.20 -2.96
CA PHE A 330 -20.24 -6.17 -4.05
C PHE A 330 -18.87 -6.00 -4.72
N TYR A 331 -18.46 -4.75 -4.96
CA TYR A 331 -17.13 -4.43 -5.47
C TYR A 331 -16.04 -4.97 -4.53
N GLY A 332 -16.13 -4.68 -3.23
CA GLY A 332 -15.20 -5.14 -2.20
C GLY A 332 -15.07 -6.67 -2.12
N ARG A 333 -16.18 -7.41 -2.25
CA ARG A 333 -16.16 -8.88 -2.25
C ARG A 333 -15.51 -9.45 -3.53
N THR A 334 -15.79 -8.82 -4.65
CA THR A 334 -15.26 -9.23 -5.97
C THR A 334 -13.76 -8.99 -6.05
N ILE A 335 -13.32 -7.77 -5.70
CA ILE A 335 -11.89 -7.40 -5.70
C ILE A 335 -11.10 -8.31 -4.75
N ARG A 336 -11.61 -8.58 -3.54
CA ARG A 336 -10.97 -9.50 -2.59
C ARG A 336 -10.79 -10.92 -3.15
N THR A 337 -11.71 -11.37 -4.01
CA THR A 337 -11.61 -12.69 -4.64
C THR A 337 -10.62 -12.68 -5.81
N LEU A 338 -10.60 -11.63 -6.62
CA LEU A 338 -9.61 -11.45 -7.69
C LEU A 338 -8.20 -11.31 -7.12
N SER A 339 -7.98 -10.48 -6.10
CA SER A 339 -6.67 -10.33 -5.46
C SER A 339 -6.15 -11.65 -4.91
N ARG A 340 -7.01 -12.47 -4.28
CA ARG A 340 -6.62 -13.82 -3.83
C ARG A 340 -6.20 -14.74 -4.99
N ARG A 341 -6.92 -14.69 -6.13
CA ARG A 341 -6.56 -15.46 -7.33
C ARG A 341 -5.25 -14.98 -7.94
N ILE A 342 -5.01 -13.67 -7.99
CA ILE A 342 -3.76 -13.07 -8.46
C ILE A 342 -2.60 -13.52 -7.57
N GLN A 343 -2.74 -13.41 -6.25
CA GLN A 343 -1.73 -13.85 -5.29
C GLN A 343 -1.44 -15.35 -5.40
N LYS A 344 -2.47 -16.20 -5.55
CA LYS A 344 -2.30 -17.64 -5.77
C LYS A 344 -1.50 -17.93 -7.05
N ASN A 345 -1.84 -17.29 -8.16
CA ASN A 345 -1.12 -17.46 -9.42
C ASN A 345 0.30 -16.90 -9.37
N LEU A 346 0.52 -15.81 -8.63
CA LEU A 346 1.84 -15.24 -8.38
C LEU A 346 2.70 -16.20 -7.54
N GLY A 347 2.13 -16.83 -6.51
CA GLY A 347 2.82 -17.88 -5.74
C GLY A 347 3.24 -19.06 -6.62
N THR A 348 2.36 -19.52 -7.52
CA THR A 348 2.73 -20.55 -8.51
C THR A 348 3.84 -20.07 -9.45
N LEU A 349 3.78 -18.82 -9.92
CA LEU A 349 4.84 -18.24 -10.77
C LEU A 349 6.19 -18.22 -10.04
N THR A 350 6.21 -17.78 -8.78
CA THR A 350 7.42 -17.76 -7.94
C THR A 350 7.97 -19.17 -7.74
N LYS A 351 7.12 -20.16 -7.48
CA LYS A 351 7.54 -21.57 -7.35
C LYS A 351 8.21 -22.08 -8.63
N ILE A 352 7.61 -21.80 -9.80
CA ILE A 352 8.22 -22.18 -11.10
C ILE A 352 9.58 -21.51 -11.26
N ALA A 353 9.68 -20.21 -10.94
CA ALA A 353 10.95 -19.49 -11.04
C ALA A 353 12.02 -20.07 -10.09
N GLU A 354 11.66 -20.34 -8.84
CA GLU A 354 12.59 -20.90 -7.85
C GLU A 354 13.09 -22.29 -8.25
N GLU A 355 12.20 -23.16 -8.72
CA GLU A 355 12.54 -24.51 -9.18
C GLU A 355 13.48 -24.49 -10.39
N ARG A 356 13.24 -23.59 -11.36
CA ARG A 356 14.01 -23.54 -12.61
C ARG A 356 15.31 -22.75 -12.50
N LEU A 357 15.32 -21.65 -11.74
CA LEU A 357 16.56 -20.92 -11.45
C LEU A 357 17.47 -21.72 -10.51
N GLY A 358 16.90 -22.46 -9.56
CA GLY A 358 17.66 -23.36 -8.69
C GLY A 358 18.32 -24.52 -9.45
N ASN A 359 17.68 -25.01 -10.52
CA ASN A 359 18.15 -26.14 -11.34
C ASN A 359 18.51 -25.72 -12.78
N VAL A 360 19.05 -24.51 -12.96
CA VAL A 360 19.32 -23.95 -14.28
C VAL A 360 20.24 -24.84 -15.13
N ARG A 361 21.26 -25.46 -14.49
CA ARG A 361 22.20 -26.36 -15.17
C ARG A 361 21.50 -27.58 -15.76
N THR A 362 20.52 -28.14 -15.07
CA THR A 362 19.72 -29.27 -15.57
C THR A 362 18.90 -28.85 -16.79
N SER A 363 18.27 -27.66 -16.75
CA SER A 363 17.51 -27.15 -17.89
C SER A 363 18.38 -26.91 -19.13
N GLN A 364 19.62 -26.43 -18.93
CA GLN A 364 20.60 -26.22 -20.01
C GLN A 364 21.13 -27.54 -20.57
N ALA A 365 21.33 -28.55 -19.73
CA ALA A 365 21.79 -29.88 -20.16
C ALA A 365 20.80 -30.57 -21.12
N PHE A 366 19.50 -30.27 -20.98
CA PHE A 366 18.45 -30.76 -21.87
C PHE A 366 18.02 -29.75 -22.97
N ALA A 367 18.74 -28.63 -23.13
CA ALA A 367 18.39 -27.54 -24.07
C ALA A 367 16.92 -27.05 -23.95
N GLY A 368 16.39 -27.04 -22.72
CA GLY A 368 14.98 -26.78 -22.41
C GLY A 368 14.64 -25.33 -22.10
N GLU A 369 15.56 -24.37 -22.30
CA GLU A 369 15.39 -23.00 -21.81
C GLU A 369 14.15 -22.31 -22.41
N GLN A 370 13.92 -22.49 -23.71
CA GLN A 370 12.76 -21.91 -24.40
C GLN A 370 11.43 -22.46 -23.86
N GLN A 371 11.39 -23.74 -23.49
CA GLN A 371 10.20 -24.36 -22.92
C GLN A 371 9.87 -23.80 -21.54
N GLU A 372 10.87 -23.59 -20.69
CA GLU A 372 10.67 -23.00 -19.36
C GLU A 372 10.29 -21.52 -19.43
N VAL A 373 10.91 -20.77 -20.35
CA VAL A 373 10.50 -19.38 -20.65
C VAL A 373 9.04 -19.34 -21.11
N HIS A 374 8.64 -20.24 -22.00
CA HIS A 374 7.25 -20.34 -22.45
C HIS A 374 6.29 -20.62 -21.27
N ARG A 375 6.61 -21.62 -20.43
CA ARG A 375 5.81 -21.98 -19.25
C ARG A 375 5.68 -20.82 -18.25
N TYR A 376 6.78 -20.10 -18.01
CA TYR A 376 6.77 -18.89 -17.17
C TYR A 376 5.84 -17.82 -17.78
N ASN A 377 5.99 -17.55 -19.09
CA ASN A 377 5.16 -16.58 -19.80
C ASN A 377 3.67 -16.94 -19.81
N THR A 378 3.31 -18.22 -19.93
CA THR A 378 1.91 -18.68 -19.82
C THR A 378 1.33 -18.32 -18.47
N GLN A 379 2.09 -18.50 -17.39
CA GLN A 379 1.65 -18.17 -16.04
C GLN A 379 1.56 -16.65 -15.81
N VAL A 380 2.50 -15.87 -16.37
CA VAL A 380 2.42 -14.40 -16.38
C VAL A 380 1.17 -13.90 -17.10
N ARG A 381 0.81 -14.49 -18.25
CA ARG A 381 -0.42 -14.13 -19.00
C ARG A 381 -1.69 -14.36 -18.16
N LYS A 382 -1.78 -15.47 -17.42
CA LYS A 382 -2.91 -15.71 -16.50
C LYS A 382 -3.04 -14.63 -15.42
N ILE A 383 -1.91 -14.16 -14.88
CA ILE A 383 -1.90 -13.06 -13.90
C ILE A 383 -2.35 -11.76 -14.57
N PHE A 384 -1.88 -11.48 -15.79
CA PHE A 384 -2.29 -10.33 -16.57
C PHE A 384 -3.80 -10.32 -16.86
N ASP A 385 -4.38 -11.46 -17.26
CA ASP A 385 -5.82 -11.56 -17.53
C ASP A 385 -6.67 -11.32 -16.28
N LEU A 386 -6.21 -11.79 -15.12
CA LEU A 386 -6.85 -11.48 -13.84
C LEU A 386 -6.73 -9.99 -13.48
N GLY A 387 -5.54 -9.40 -13.67
CA GLY A 387 -5.30 -7.98 -13.46
C GLY A 387 -6.13 -7.08 -14.38
N LYS A 388 -6.31 -7.48 -15.64
CA LYS A 388 -7.19 -6.81 -16.60
C LYS A 388 -8.65 -6.82 -16.14
N LYS A 389 -9.14 -7.97 -15.65
CA LYS A 389 -10.50 -8.08 -15.08
C LYS A 389 -10.66 -7.20 -13.85
N GLU A 390 -9.67 -7.18 -12.97
CA GLU A 390 -9.64 -6.29 -11.80
C GLU A 390 -9.69 -4.82 -12.21
N ALA A 391 -8.89 -4.41 -13.21
CA ALA A 391 -8.85 -3.04 -13.71
C ALA A 391 -10.20 -2.60 -14.29
N LEU A 392 -10.86 -3.45 -15.10
CA LEU A 392 -12.18 -3.15 -15.66
C LEU A 392 -13.24 -2.98 -14.57
N ILE A 393 -13.27 -3.89 -13.59
CA ILE A 393 -14.22 -3.81 -12.46
C ILE A 393 -13.97 -2.55 -11.62
N SER A 394 -12.69 -2.23 -11.36
CA SER A 394 -12.31 -1.02 -10.62
C SER A 394 -12.67 0.26 -11.36
N ALA A 395 -12.44 0.32 -12.67
CA ALA A 395 -12.80 1.47 -13.49
C ALA A 395 -14.31 1.72 -13.46
N VAL A 396 -15.13 0.69 -13.68
CA VAL A 396 -16.59 0.79 -13.60
C VAL A 396 -17.04 1.29 -12.22
N PHE A 397 -16.45 0.75 -11.14
CA PHE A 397 -16.79 1.16 -9.79
C PHE A 397 -16.42 2.63 -9.50
N PHE A 398 -15.21 3.07 -9.85
CA PHE A 398 -14.78 4.45 -9.59
C PHE A 398 -15.54 5.46 -10.45
N SER A 399 -15.78 5.16 -11.72
CA SER A 399 -16.58 6.02 -12.61
C SER A 399 -18.03 6.11 -12.14
N SER A 400 -18.66 4.98 -11.80
CA SER A 400 -20.04 4.96 -11.30
C SER A 400 -20.17 5.66 -9.95
N SER A 401 -19.26 5.40 -9.01
CA SER A 401 -19.27 6.05 -7.70
C SER A 401 -19.03 7.55 -7.80
N GLY A 402 -18.11 7.99 -8.67
CA GLY A 402 -17.87 9.40 -8.93
C GLY A 402 -19.08 10.09 -9.57
N PHE A 403 -19.70 9.46 -10.57
CA PHE A 403 -20.93 9.97 -11.18
C PHE A 403 -22.06 10.09 -10.17
N MET A 404 -22.30 9.05 -9.37
CA MET A 404 -23.33 9.03 -8.33
C MET A 404 -23.08 10.08 -7.25
N GLY A 405 -21.82 10.31 -6.86
CA GLY A 405 -21.44 11.41 -5.96
C GLY A 405 -21.80 12.79 -6.54
N ASN A 406 -21.44 13.06 -7.81
CA ASN A 406 -21.80 14.31 -8.47
C ASN A 406 -23.31 14.49 -8.63
N MET A 407 -24.04 13.42 -8.98
CA MET A 407 -25.50 13.45 -9.04
C MET A 407 -26.14 13.71 -7.68
N THR A 408 -25.55 13.18 -6.60
CA THR A 408 -26.02 13.45 -5.24
C THR A 408 -25.88 14.93 -4.88
N PHE A 409 -24.75 15.56 -5.22
CA PHE A 409 -24.57 17.01 -5.04
C PHE A 409 -25.59 17.82 -5.84
N LEU A 410 -25.81 17.48 -7.12
CA LEU A 410 -26.81 18.16 -7.95
C LEU A 410 -28.23 18.00 -7.41
N ALA A 411 -28.61 16.80 -6.98
CA ALA A 411 -29.91 16.54 -6.37
C ALA A 411 -30.13 17.36 -5.10
N LEU A 412 -29.07 17.56 -4.31
CA LEU A 412 -29.12 18.37 -3.09
C LEU A 412 -29.35 19.85 -3.45
N CYS A 413 -28.61 20.39 -4.40
CA CYS A 413 -28.80 21.77 -4.89
C CYS A 413 -30.18 22.01 -5.52
N THR A 414 -30.68 21.08 -6.34
CA THR A 414 -32.01 21.24 -6.98
C THR A 414 -33.15 21.09 -5.98
N SER A 415 -32.99 20.24 -4.96
CA SER A 415 -33.98 20.11 -3.90
C SER A 415 -34.17 21.45 -3.16
N GLU A 416 -33.08 22.11 -2.76
CA GLU A 416 -33.11 23.44 -2.13
C GLU A 416 -33.84 24.49 -2.99
N VAL A 417 -33.51 24.57 -4.29
CA VAL A 417 -34.16 25.51 -5.21
C VAL A 417 -35.65 25.20 -5.37
N ALA A 418 -36.03 23.93 -5.43
CA ALA A 418 -37.44 23.52 -5.54
C ALA A 418 -38.24 23.89 -4.28
N TRP A 419 -37.67 23.67 -3.09
CA TRP A 419 -38.31 24.04 -1.82
C TRP A 419 -38.45 25.56 -1.65
N SER A 420 -37.45 26.32 -2.07
CA SER A 420 -37.49 27.78 -2.09
C SER A 420 -38.61 28.31 -2.99
N ARG A 421 -38.78 27.72 -4.19
CA ARG A 421 -39.87 28.09 -5.12
C ARG A 421 -41.26 27.72 -4.61
N LEU A 422 -41.39 26.66 -3.80
CA LEU A 422 -42.66 26.22 -3.22
C LEU A 422 -43.06 27.00 -1.96
N GLY A 423 -42.29 28.00 -1.53
CA GLY A 423 -42.60 28.82 -0.35
C GLY A 423 -42.52 28.05 0.99
N LEU A 424 -42.04 26.80 0.98
CA LEU A 424 -41.93 25.96 2.18
C LEU A 424 -40.65 26.25 3.00
N SER A 425 -39.84 27.22 2.62
CA SER A 425 -38.62 27.61 3.34
C SER A 425 -38.90 28.11 4.77
N VAL A 426 -40.09 28.60 5.05
CA VAL A 426 -40.45 29.22 6.35
C VAL A 426 -41.01 28.20 7.36
N LEU A 427 -41.44 27.01 6.93
CA LEU A 427 -42.23 26.13 7.82
C LEU A 427 -41.40 25.22 8.75
N VAL A 428 -40.07 25.20 8.62
CA VAL A 428 -39.18 24.35 9.44
C VAL A 428 -37.85 25.07 9.70
N THR A 429 -37.92 26.32 10.17
CA THR A 429 -36.84 26.89 11.01
C THR A 429 -37.29 26.75 12.45
#